data_AF-W2LA68-F1
#
_entry.id   AF-W2LA68-F1
#
_cell.length_a   1.000
_cell.length_b   1.000
_cell.length_c   1.000
_cell.angle_alpha   90.00
_cell.angle_beta   90.00
_cell.angle_gamma   90.00
#
_symmetry.space_group_name_H-M   'P 1'
#
loop_
_entity.id
_entity.type
_entity.pdbx_description
1 polymer ?
#
loop_
_entity_poly.entity_id
_entity_poly.type
_entity_poly.pdbx_seq_one_letter_code
_entity_poly.pdbx_strand_id
1 'polypeptide(L)'
;MALLLRSVTSVGAKRATACALFDVATTSSSVRGFASKKDKKKKGKKGGDDANFEQMLRAIKGQYPDAEEWTEEEKQRHQEIGRRYNIMSSIEHNHLMRDLQTKIDLKWEAINALPAELQDEALENDVSPVPEERGMATWTPPIPGFRRYTDEGAESMD
;
A
#
# COMPACT_ATOMS: atom_id res chain seq x y z
N MET A 1 45.93 -13.89 -22.43
CA MET A 1 45.64 -12.43 -22.38
C MET A 1 44.80 -12.15 -21.15
N ALA A 2 45.04 -10.99 -20.55
CA ALA A 2 44.82 -10.67 -19.14
C ALA A 2 43.36 -10.72 -18.65
N LEU A 3 43.21 -11.23 -17.41
CA LEU A 3 42.04 -11.09 -16.54
C LEU A 3 41.85 -9.62 -16.14
N LEU A 4 40.73 -9.02 -16.51
CA LEU A 4 40.31 -7.70 -16.04
C LEU A 4 39.31 -7.86 -14.89
N LEU A 5 39.85 -8.02 -13.68
CA LEU A 5 39.12 -7.85 -12.42
C LEU A 5 38.79 -6.35 -12.25
N ARG A 6 37.52 -5.97 -12.39
CA ARG A 6 37.05 -4.62 -12.03
C ARG A 6 36.79 -4.56 -10.52
N SER A 7 37.74 -3.99 -9.79
CA SER A 7 37.59 -3.62 -8.38
C SER A 7 36.73 -2.37 -8.26
N VAL A 8 35.57 -2.47 -7.60
CA VAL A 8 34.77 -1.29 -7.21
C VAL A 8 35.05 -1.02 -5.74
N THR A 9 35.75 0.07 -5.47
CA THR A 9 36.12 0.53 -4.12
C THR A 9 34.92 1.21 -3.46
N SER A 10 34.53 0.72 -2.30
CA SER A 10 33.53 1.33 -1.41
C SER A 10 34.03 2.66 -0.83
N VAL A 11 33.34 3.77 -1.09
CA VAL A 11 33.59 5.05 -0.41
C VAL A 11 32.74 5.09 0.86
N GLY A 12 33.34 4.74 1.99
CA GLY A 12 32.76 4.92 3.32
C GLY A 12 33.06 6.33 3.84
N ALA A 13 32.04 7.18 3.93
CA ALA A 13 32.13 8.47 4.62
C ALA A 13 31.74 8.31 6.09
N LYS A 14 32.76 8.37 6.96
CA LYS A 14 32.61 8.48 8.41
C LYS A 14 32.24 9.92 8.77
N ARG A 15 31.19 10.14 9.56
CA ARG A 15 31.05 11.34 10.39
C ARG A 15 30.67 10.93 11.80
N ALA A 16 31.63 11.08 12.70
CA ALA A 16 31.48 10.92 14.13
C ALA A 16 31.12 12.28 14.75
N THR A 17 30.11 12.24 15.63
CA THR A 17 29.96 12.90 16.94
C THR A 17 30.65 14.24 17.20
N ALA A 18 29.85 15.23 17.63
CA ALA A 18 30.26 16.19 18.65
C ALA A 18 29.09 16.43 19.62
N CYS A 19 29.29 16.00 20.86
CA CYS A 19 28.47 16.33 22.02
C CYS A 19 28.63 17.81 22.39
N ALA A 20 27.55 18.45 22.82
CA ALA A 20 27.63 19.60 23.73
C ALA A 20 26.55 19.43 24.80
N LEU A 21 27.01 19.18 26.03
CA LEU A 21 26.25 19.09 27.25
C LEU A 21 25.81 20.50 27.67
N PHE A 22 24.54 20.65 28.06
CA PHE A 22 24.14 21.71 28.99
C PHE A 22 23.23 21.10 30.05
N ASP A 23 23.81 20.87 31.22
CA ASP A 23 23.09 20.66 32.48
C ASP A 23 22.63 22.02 33.01
N VAL A 24 21.33 22.19 33.23
CA VAL A 24 20.80 23.10 34.26
C VAL A 24 19.70 22.37 35.03
N ALA A 25 20.12 21.86 36.18
CA ALA A 25 19.43 21.81 37.47
C ALA A 25 17.88 21.80 37.49
N THR A 26 17.38 20.64 37.91
CA THR A 26 16.28 20.41 38.85
C THR A 26 15.72 21.64 39.59
N THR A 27 14.44 21.93 39.39
CA THR A 27 13.55 22.33 40.50
C THR A 27 12.26 21.53 40.42
N SER A 28 12.11 20.63 41.38
CA SER A 28 10.87 19.98 41.76
C SER A 28 9.81 21.00 42.17
N SER A 29 8.66 20.97 41.51
CA SER A 29 7.41 21.43 42.12
C SER A 29 6.26 20.55 41.62
N SER A 30 6.13 19.40 42.28
CA SER A 30 4.84 18.72 42.43
C SER A 30 3.87 19.72 43.06
N VAL A 31 2.88 20.18 42.29
CA VAL A 31 1.66 20.74 42.85
C VAL A 31 0.48 20.09 42.16
N ARG A 32 -0.08 19.07 42.82
CA ARG A 32 -1.42 18.58 42.57
C ARG A 32 -2.40 19.71 42.90
N GLY A 33 -3.00 20.31 41.88
CA GLY A 33 -4.06 21.30 42.04
C GLY A 33 -5.41 20.69 41.71
N PHE A 34 -6.20 20.42 42.75
CA PHE A 34 -7.60 20.02 42.63
C PHE A 34 -8.48 21.09 41.97
N ALA A 35 -9.59 20.62 41.40
CA ALA A 35 -10.62 21.37 40.69
C ALA A 35 -11.06 22.67 41.40
N SER A 36 -10.91 23.80 40.72
CA SER A 36 -11.72 24.99 40.97
C SER A 36 -12.89 24.99 40.00
N LYS A 37 -14.11 24.81 40.53
CA LYS A 37 -15.34 25.10 39.78
C LYS A 37 -15.35 26.60 39.51
N LYS A 38 -15.10 27.00 38.27
CA LYS A 38 -15.27 28.38 37.81
C LYS A 38 -16.48 28.48 36.90
N ASP A 39 -17.24 29.52 37.16
CA ASP A 39 -18.60 29.80 36.72
C ASP A 39 -18.91 29.54 35.25
N LYS A 40 -20.15 29.07 35.02
CA LYS A 40 -20.79 28.97 33.70
C LYS A 40 -20.85 30.36 33.05
N LYS A 41 -19.81 30.72 32.28
CA LYS A 41 -19.92 31.75 31.24
C LYS A 41 -20.22 31.04 29.92
N LYS A 42 -21.49 31.03 29.54
CA LYS A 42 -22.00 30.57 28.24
C LYS A 42 -21.42 31.50 27.15
N LYS A 43 -20.17 31.26 26.74
CA LYS A 43 -19.50 32.01 25.67
C LYS A 43 -19.77 31.30 24.36
N GLY A 44 -20.28 32.06 23.39
CA GLY A 44 -20.87 31.58 22.14
C GLY A 44 -20.01 30.56 21.39
N LYS A 45 -20.72 29.59 20.82
CA LYS A 45 -20.23 28.59 19.87
C LYS A 45 -19.81 29.32 18.59
N LYS A 46 -18.56 29.80 18.56
CA LYS A 46 -17.87 30.23 17.34
C LYS A 46 -16.64 29.34 17.20
N GLY A 47 -16.87 28.04 16.97
CA GLY A 47 -15.84 27.13 16.49
C GLY A 47 -15.64 27.46 15.02
N GLY A 48 -14.69 28.36 14.75
CA GLY A 48 -14.29 28.72 13.40
C GLY A 48 -13.59 27.54 12.72
N ASP A 49 -13.51 27.60 11.40
CA ASP A 49 -12.93 26.56 10.54
C ASP A 49 -11.55 26.06 11.00
N ASP A 50 -10.82 26.89 11.74
CA ASP A 50 -9.56 26.56 12.43
C ASP A 50 -9.65 25.32 13.34
N ALA A 51 -10.77 25.10 14.05
CA ALA A 51 -10.91 23.94 14.95
C ALA A 51 -11.06 22.62 14.18
N ASN A 52 -11.79 22.63 13.06
CA ASN A 52 -11.91 21.47 12.17
C ASN A 52 -10.59 21.21 11.46
N PHE A 53 -9.89 22.27 11.06
CA PHE A 53 -8.58 22.19 10.44
C PHE A 53 -7.51 21.66 11.41
N GLU A 54 -7.52 22.10 12.67
CA GLU A 54 -6.65 21.55 13.72
C GLU A 54 -6.94 20.08 14.01
N GLN A 55 -8.22 19.67 14.02
CA GLN A 55 -8.60 18.27 14.16
C GLN A 55 -8.11 17.43 12.98
N MET A 56 -8.23 17.95 11.75
CA MET A 56 -7.68 17.32 10.55
C MET A 56 -6.14 17.19 10.64
N LEU A 57 -5.45 18.26 11.02
CA LEU A 57 -3.99 18.24 11.20
C LEU A 57 -3.57 17.26 12.29
N ARG A 58 -4.35 17.13 13.37
CA ARG A 58 -4.11 16.14 14.42
C ARG A 58 -4.31 14.70 13.91
N ALA A 59 -5.33 14.48 13.08
CA ALA A 59 -5.57 13.17 12.45
C ALA A 59 -4.46 12.80 11.46
N ILE A 60 -3.95 13.76 10.68
CA ILE A 60 -2.84 13.56 9.73
C ILE A 60 -1.53 13.33 10.47
N LYS A 61 -1.24 14.10 11.51
CA LYS A 61 0.02 13.97 12.28
C LYS A 61 0.10 12.62 13.01
N GLY A 62 -1.04 12.05 13.39
CA GLY A 62 -1.12 10.80 14.14
C GLY A 62 -0.46 10.91 15.52
N GLN A 63 -0.85 10.06 16.45
CA GLN A 63 0.00 9.75 17.59
C GLN A 63 0.37 8.29 17.45
N TYR A 64 1.62 8.04 17.09
CA TYR A 64 2.13 6.68 17.11
C TYR A 64 2.34 6.29 18.56
N PRO A 65 1.79 5.15 19.02
CA PRO A 65 2.17 4.61 20.31
C PRO A 65 3.68 4.32 20.29
N ASP A 66 4.33 4.45 21.44
CA ASP A 66 5.73 4.05 21.58
C ASP A 66 5.83 2.57 21.22
N ALA A 67 6.68 2.25 20.23
CA ALA A 67 6.82 0.90 19.73
C ALA A 67 7.50 0.04 20.81
N GLU A 68 6.83 -1.03 21.22
CA GLU A 68 7.45 -2.03 22.10
C GLU A 68 8.59 -2.72 21.34
N GLU A 69 9.78 -2.72 21.91
CA GLU A 69 10.93 -3.37 21.29
C GLU A 69 10.73 -4.87 21.29
N TRP A 70 10.66 -5.48 20.09
CA TRP A 70 10.53 -6.93 19.98
C TRP A 70 11.66 -7.65 20.70
N THR A 71 11.30 -8.72 21.39
CA THR A 71 12.27 -9.67 21.97
C THR A 71 13.11 -10.29 20.86
N GLU A 72 14.30 -10.80 21.18
CA GLU A 72 15.19 -11.39 20.18
C GLU A 72 14.56 -12.61 19.48
N GLU A 73 13.78 -13.41 20.21
CA GLU A 73 13.05 -14.55 19.67
C GLU A 73 11.96 -14.10 18.68
N GLU A 74 11.21 -13.05 18.99
CA GLU A 74 10.22 -12.48 18.10
C GLU A 74 10.86 -11.89 16.84
N LYS A 75 12.00 -11.20 16.98
CA LYS A 75 12.76 -10.67 15.84
C LYS A 75 13.16 -11.78 14.88
N GLN A 76 13.66 -12.90 15.40
CA GLN A 76 14.02 -14.07 14.59
C GLN A 76 12.80 -14.67 13.89
N ARG A 77 11.68 -14.86 14.61
CA ARG A 77 10.42 -15.35 14.01
C ARG A 77 9.91 -14.45 12.88
N HIS A 78 9.90 -13.14 13.09
CA HIS A 78 9.50 -12.20 12.05
C HIS A 78 10.44 -12.22 10.85
N GLN A 79 11.75 -12.38 11.08
CA GLN A 79 12.72 -12.54 10.00
C GLN A 79 12.46 -13.83 9.19
N GLU A 80 12.16 -14.94 9.84
CA GLU A 80 11.81 -16.19 9.18
C GLU A 80 10.52 -16.08 8.37
N ILE A 81 9.49 -15.44 8.93
CA ILE A 81 8.21 -15.18 8.24
C ILE A 81 8.47 -14.33 7.00
N GLY A 82 9.23 -13.23 7.13
CA GLY A 82 9.57 -12.37 5.99
C GLY A 82 10.33 -13.11 4.89
N ARG A 83 11.30 -13.96 5.27
CA ARG A 83 12.01 -14.81 4.29
C ARG A 83 11.07 -15.78 3.58
N ARG A 84 10.21 -16.47 4.33
CA ARG A 84 9.23 -17.41 3.75
C ARG A 84 8.25 -16.69 2.82
N TYR A 85 7.74 -15.53 3.23
CA TYR A 85 6.87 -14.71 2.40
C TYR A 85 7.54 -14.34 1.07
N ASN A 86 8.79 -13.87 1.11
CA ASN A 86 9.53 -13.52 -0.11
C ASN A 86 9.74 -14.72 -1.04
N ILE A 87 10.06 -15.89 -0.48
CA ILE A 87 10.21 -17.13 -1.25
C ILE A 87 8.88 -17.50 -1.92
N MET A 88 7.78 -17.54 -1.16
CA MET A 88 6.47 -17.92 -1.67
C MET A 88 5.97 -16.93 -2.73
N SER A 89 6.12 -15.63 -2.49
CA SER A 89 5.74 -14.59 -3.47
C SER A 89 6.54 -14.71 -4.78
N SER A 90 7.83 -15.05 -4.69
CA SER A 90 8.66 -15.30 -5.88
C SER A 90 8.21 -16.55 -6.64
N ILE A 91 7.83 -17.61 -5.92
CA ILE A 91 7.29 -18.83 -6.53
C ILE A 91 5.99 -18.53 -7.27
N GLU A 92 5.04 -17.84 -6.63
CA GLU A 92 3.78 -17.42 -7.24
C GLU A 92 3.99 -16.58 -8.49
N HIS A 93 4.90 -15.60 -8.41
CA HIS A 93 5.26 -14.77 -9.57
C HIS A 93 5.82 -15.61 -10.73
N ASN A 94 6.73 -16.53 -10.45
CA ASN A 94 7.32 -17.40 -11.47
C ASN A 94 6.27 -18.31 -12.12
N HIS A 95 5.31 -18.83 -11.35
CA HIS A 95 4.20 -19.60 -11.89
C HIS A 95 3.33 -18.77 -12.83
N LEU A 96 2.95 -17.56 -12.41
CA LEU A 96 2.16 -16.64 -13.21
C LEU A 96 2.90 -16.27 -14.51
N MET A 97 4.19 -15.93 -14.43
CA MET A 97 4.98 -15.55 -15.61
C MET A 97 5.15 -16.72 -16.58
N ARG A 98 5.35 -17.94 -16.07
CA ARG A 98 5.42 -19.13 -16.93
C ARG A 98 4.11 -19.39 -17.67
N ASP A 99 2.98 -19.28 -16.96
CA ASP A 99 1.65 -19.45 -17.55
C ASP A 99 1.37 -18.37 -18.62
N LEU A 100 1.68 -17.10 -18.32
CA LEU A 100 1.56 -16.02 -19.29
C LEU A 100 2.42 -16.24 -20.53
N GLN A 101 3.68 -16.63 -20.35
CA GLN A 101 4.58 -16.90 -21.48
C GLN A 101 4.04 -18.04 -22.35
N THR A 102 3.59 -19.14 -21.72
CA THR A 102 3.00 -20.27 -22.43
C THR A 102 1.78 -19.84 -23.24
N LYS A 103 0.92 -18.98 -22.69
CA LYS A 103 -0.24 -18.42 -23.41
C LYS A 103 0.18 -17.53 -24.57
N ILE A 104 1.25 -16.75 -24.43
CA ILE A 104 1.79 -15.91 -25.51
C ILE A 104 2.32 -16.81 -26.63
N ASP A 105 3.14 -17.82 -26.30
CA ASP A 105 3.73 -18.73 -27.28
C ASP A 105 2.64 -19.48 -28.07
N LEU A 106 1.65 -20.05 -27.36
CA LEU A 106 0.52 -20.72 -27.99
C LEU A 106 -0.32 -19.79 -28.89
N LYS A 107 -0.47 -18.51 -28.52
CA LYS A 107 -1.15 -17.53 -29.37
C LYS A 107 -0.37 -17.28 -30.66
N TRP A 108 0.94 -17.11 -30.59
CA TRP A 108 1.78 -16.93 -31.78
C TRP A 108 1.76 -18.16 -32.68
N GLU A 109 1.86 -19.36 -32.11
CA GLU A 109 1.73 -20.61 -32.87
C GLU A 109 0.37 -20.71 -33.56
N ALA A 110 -0.71 -20.34 -32.87
CA ALA A 110 -2.05 -20.33 -33.45
C ALA A 110 -2.19 -19.33 -34.60
N ILE A 111 -1.68 -18.10 -34.45
CA ILE A 111 -1.72 -17.08 -35.52
C ILE A 111 -0.93 -17.57 -36.74
N ASN A 112 0.26 -18.14 -36.53
CA ASN A 112 1.10 -18.67 -37.62
C ASN A 112 0.46 -19.88 -38.33
N ALA A 113 -0.40 -20.62 -37.65
CA ALA A 113 -1.14 -21.74 -38.23
C ALA A 113 -2.34 -21.30 -39.09
N LEU A 114 -2.77 -20.04 -39.01
CA LEU A 114 -3.86 -19.52 -39.83
C LEU A 114 -3.42 -19.32 -41.30
N PRO A 115 -4.35 -19.37 -42.26
CA PRO A 115 -4.09 -18.90 -43.63
C PRO A 115 -3.71 -17.42 -43.66
N ALA A 116 -2.85 -17.02 -44.61
CA ALA A 116 -2.32 -15.65 -44.71
C ALA A 116 -3.39 -14.56 -44.72
N GLU A 117 -4.54 -14.80 -45.37
CA GLU A 117 -5.66 -13.86 -45.43
C GLU A 117 -6.25 -13.52 -44.05
N LEU A 118 -6.23 -14.48 -43.11
CA LEU A 118 -6.77 -14.32 -41.75
C LEU A 118 -5.69 -13.89 -40.74
N GLN A 119 -4.41 -13.99 -41.09
CA GLN A 119 -3.32 -13.54 -40.23
C GLN A 119 -3.32 -12.01 -40.08
N ASP A 120 -3.59 -11.31 -41.17
CA ASP A 120 -3.61 -9.84 -41.20
C ASP A 120 -4.71 -9.29 -40.27
N GLU A 121 -5.91 -9.89 -40.29
CA GLU A 121 -7.02 -9.53 -39.38
C GLU A 121 -6.70 -9.88 -37.92
N ALA A 122 -6.06 -11.03 -37.67
CA ALA A 122 -5.71 -11.46 -36.32
C ALA A 122 -4.64 -10.59 -35.65
N LEU A 123 -3.83 -9.85 -36.43
CA LEU A 123 -2.81 -8.93 -35.93
C LEU A 123 -3.35 -7.51 -35.69
N GLU A 124 -4.60 -7.23 -36.05
CA GLU A 124 -5.24 -5.94 -35.79
C GLU A 124 -5.49 -5.76 -34.29
N ASN A 125 -5.30 -4.53 -33.79
CA ASN A 125 -5.52 -4.22 -32.38
C ASN A 125 -7.02 -4.15 -32.08
N ASP A 126 -7.51 -5.06 -31.23
CA ASP A 126 -8.86 -4.97 -30.69
C ASP A 126 -8.96 -3.81 -29.68
N VAL A 127 -9.72 -2.78 -30.05
CA VAL A 127 -10.03 -1.60 -29.22
C VAL A 127 -11.39 -1.69 -28.53
N SER A 128 -12.06 -2.84 -28.61
CA SER A 128 -13.33 -3.05 -27.93
C SER A 128 -13.18 -2.89 -26.41
N PRO A 129 -14.13 -2.23 -25.74
CA PRO A 129 -14.08 -2.09 -24.30
C PRO A 129 -14.30 -3.46 -23.64
N VAL A 130 -13.74 -3.63 -22.44
CA VAL A 130 -14.02 -4.82 -21.62
C VAL A 130 -15.53 -4.85 -21.30
N PRO A 131 -16.22 -6.00 -21.45
CA PRO A 131 -17.64 -6.10 -21.18
C PRO A 131 -18.01 -5.64 -19.75
N GLU A 132 -19.01 -4.78 -19.63
CA GLU A 132 -19.46 -4.20 -18.36
C GLU A 132 -20.02 -5.25 -17.38
N GLU A 133 -20.53 -6.37 -17.91
CA GLU A 133 -21.04 -7.51 -17.13
C GLU A 133 -19.94 -8.24 -16.35
N ARG A 134 -18.65 -8.00 -16.66
CA ARG A 134 -17.53 -8.65 -15.97
C ARG A 134 -17.33 -8.05 -14.58
N GLY A 135 -18.01 -8.63 -13.60
CA GLY A 135 -17.85 -8.28 -12.19
C GLY A 135 -16.48 -8.65 -11.61
N MET A 136 -15.99 -7.85 -10.67
CA MET A 136 -14.85 -8.22 -9.83
C MET A 136 -15.28 -9.25 -8.79
N ALA A 137 -14.42 -10.24 -8.52
CA ALA A 137 -14.68 -11.23 -7.49
C ALA A 137 -14.82 -10.57 -6.11
N THR A 138 -15.95 -10.81 -5.45
CA THR A 138 -16.20 -10.36 -4.08
C THR A 138 -15.87 -11.47 -3.09
N TRP A 139 -15.49 -11.10 -1.86
CA TRP A 139 -15.22 -12.09 -0.80
C TRP A 139 -16.42 -12.99 -0.50
N THR A 140 -17.63 -12.41 -0.57
CA THR A 140 -18.90 -13.09 -0.35
C THR A 140 -19.75 -12.94 -1.61
N PRO A 141 -20.42 -14.00 -2.13
CA PRO A 141 -21.26 -13.87 -3.32
C PRO A 141 -22.44 -12.92 -3.05
N PRO A 142 -22.95 -12.23 -4.08
CA PRO A 142 -24.12 -11.38 -3.96
C PRO A 142 -25.37 -12.21 -3.66
N ILE A 143 -26.35 -11.58 -3.01
CA ILE A 143 -27.66 -12.19 -2.77
C ILE A 143 -28.35 -12.41 -4.13
N PRO A 144 -28.93 -13.60 -4.40
CA PRO A 144 -29.66 -13.84 -5.64
C PRO A 144 -30.74 -12.80 -5.87
N GLY A 145 -30.72 -12.13 -7.03
CA GLY A 145 -31.70 -11.10 -7.41
C GLY A 145 -31.47 -9.71 -6.82
N PHE A 146 -30.40 -9.48 -6.05
CA PHE A 146 -30.07 -8.14 -5.52
C PHE A 146 -29.36 -7.30 -6.60
N ARG A 147 -30.11 -6.36 -7.21
CA ARG A 147 -29.56 -5.32 -8.10
C ARG A 147 -29.00 -4.17 -7.27
N ARG A 148 -27.89 -3.55 -7.69
CA ARG A 148 -27.37 -2.37 -7.02
C ARG A 148 -28.27 -1.19 -7.39
N TYR A 149 -28.50 -0.25 -6.47
CA TYR A 149 -29.33 0.95 -6.70
C TYR A 149 -28.87 1.81 -7.90
N THR A 150 -27.67 1.59 -8.42
CA THR A 150 -27.13 2.25 -9.62
C THR A 150 -27.62 1.64 -10.94
N ASP A 151 -28.26 0.47 -10.90
CA ASP A 151 -28.63 -0.31 -12.09
C ASP A 151 -30.06 -0.01 -12.58
N GLU A 152 -30.75 0.97 -11.94
CA GLU A 152 -32.15 1.33 -12.21
C GLU A 152 -32.37 2.05 -13.56
N GLY A 153 -31.31 2.41 -14.29
CA GLY A 153 -31.37 3.21 -15.53
C GLY A 153 -31.15 2.44 -16.84
N ALA A 154 -30.87 1.14 -16.81
CA ALA A 154 -30.51 0.37 -18.00
C ALA A 154 -31.72 -0.19 -18.79
N GLU A 155 -32.95 -0.07 -18.27
CA GLU A 155 -34.18 -0.64 -18.86
C GLU A 155 -34.98 0.36 -19.72
N SER A 156 -34.33 1.18 -20.55
CA SER A 156 -35.05 2.07 -21.49
C SER A 156 -34.57 2.06 -22.94
N MET A 157 -33.99 0.96 -23.42
CA MET A 157 -33.74 0.73 -24.85
C MET A 157 -33.93 -0.76 -25.15
N ASP A 158 -35.19 -1.15 -25.33
CA ASP A 158 -35.59 -2.34 -26.12
C ASP A 158 -35.54 -2.01 -27.62
#